data_AF-U6K5A8-F1
#
_entry.id   AF-U6K5A8-F1
#
_cell.length_a   1.000
_cell.length_b   1.000
_cell.length_c   1.000
_cell.angle_alpha   90.00
_cell.angle_beta   90.00
_cell.angle_gamma   90.00
#
_symmetry.space_group_name_H-M   'P 1'
#
loop_
_entity.id
_entity.type
_entity.pdbx_description
1 polymer ?
#
loop_
_entity_poly.entity_id
_entity_poly.type
_entity_poly.pdbx_seq_one_letter_code
_entity_poly.pdbx_strand_id
1 'polypeptide(L)'
;MTMSGSSDAIGFETKIEMDIAGETFSTTGLVVLQKNYLEVYPYDTWASRRLPRFLLHERFIPNDVTIQAGSTQPPTLLTEADLIDKMDKERNYAVKTESQQFKPTDLGVALVKGYKLVGRICNADLSRPDLRASMERDMTLIARGAERKEDVIQRHVGTVAEVFRLLRVHIALLDDQLQRIFPPLAASDADCRLLQRSFCTCAKCGSSMDLMDSGSEAQITGSRYDSREARSQ
;
A
#
# COMPACT_ATOMS: atom_id res chain seq x y z
N MET A 1 5.62 7.94 32.69
CA MET A 1 4.92 9.11 32.09
C MET A 1 4.73 8.79 30.61
N THR A 2 3.50 8.81 30.12
CA THR A 2 3.19 8.56 28.69
C THR A 2 3.27 9.87 27.91
N MET A 3 3.69 9.81 26.65
CA MET A 3 3.84 10.96 25.74
C MET A 3 2.59 11.87 25.72
N SER A 4 1.40 11.28 25.81
CA SER A 4 0.09 11.97 25.82
C SER A 4 -0.17 12.87 27.04
N GLY A 5 0.65 12.78 28.09
CA GLY A 5 0.54 13.61 29.30
C GLY A 5 1.70 14.59 29.50
N SER A 6 2.62 14.69 28.55
CA SER A 6 3.75 15.62 28.59
C SER A 6 3.41 16.93 27.88
N SER A 7 4.00 18.04 28.33
CA SER A 7 3.92 19.33 27.63
C SER A 7 4.64 19.29 26.27
N ASP A 8 4.21 20.17 25.36
CA ASP A 8 4.77 20.30 24.02
C ASP A 8 6.21 20.87 24.05
N ALA A 9 7.05 20.49 23.08
CA ALA A 9 8.37 21.07 22.93
C ALA A 9 8.29 22.55 22.50
N ILE A 10 9.12 23.41 23.10
CA ILE A 10 9.14 24.84 22.81
C ILE A 10 10.44 25.18 22.07
N GLY A 11 10.30 25.79 20.88
CA GLY A 11 11.40 26.25 20.06
C GLY A 11 11.25 27.72 19.67
N PHE A 12 12.37 28.35 19.33
CA PHE A 12 12.44 29.69 18.77
C PHE A 12 12.88 29.59 17.32
N GLU A 13 12.02 30.01 16.39
CA GLU A 13 12.33 30.08 14.97
C GLU A 13 12.74 31.49 14.57
N THR A 14 13.85 31.60 13.85
CA THR A 14 14.32 32.83 13.21
C THR A 14 14.24 32.66 11.71
N LYS A 15 13.46 33.51 11.03
CA LYS A 15 13.39 33.57 9.56
C LYS A 15 14.12 34.82 9.09
N ILE A 16 15.01 34.64 8.11
CA ILE A 16 15.75 35.72 7.48
C ILE A 16 15.41 35.71 6.00
N GLU A 17 15.01 36.87 5.49
CA GLU A 17 14.73 37.12 4.08
C GLU A 17 15.79 38.07 3.53
N MET A 18 16.32 37.77 2.35
CA MET A 18 17.47 38.45 1.77
C MET A 18 17.19 38.69 0.29
N ASP A 19 17.60 39.86 -0.21
CA ASP A 19 17.56 40.20 -1.63
C ASP A 19 19.00 40.24 -2.17
N ILE A 20 19.26 39.43 -3.19
CA ILE A 20 20.54 39.42 -3.91
C ILE A 20 20.23 39.69 -5.38
N ALA A 21 20.62 40.88 -5.86
CA ALA A 21 20.46 41.29 -7.26
C ALA A 21 19.01 41.21 -7.82
N GLY A 22 18.00 41.37 -6.96
CA GLY A 22 16.58 41.32 -7.34
C GLY A 22 15.92 39.95 -7.11
N GLU A 23 16.67 38.94 -6.67
CA GLU A 23 16.15 37.62 -6.30
C GLU A 23 16.04 37.48 -4.77
N THR A 24 14.89 37.01 -4.31
CA THR A 24 14.63 36.82 -2.87
C THR A 24 15.01 35.41 -2.42
N PHE A 25 15.91 35.33 -1.44
CA PHE A 25 16.31 34.11 -0.75
C PHE A 25 15.79 34.13 0.68
N SER A 26 15.48 32.96 1.23
CA SER A 26 15.08 32.84 2.64
C SER A 26 15.84 31.72 3.33
N THR A 27 16.13 31.92 4.61
CA THR A 27 16.70 30.88 5.46
C THR A 27 16.01 30.89 6.82
N THR A 28 15.76 29.69 7.36
CA THR A 28 15.15 29.48 8.67
C THR A 28 16.11 28.76 9.59
N GLY A 29 16.14 29.21 10.85
CA GLY A 29 16.91 28.60 11.93
C GLY A 29 16.00 28.31 13.10
N LEU A 30 16.07 27.09 13.61
CA LEU A 30 15.30 26.66 14.77
C LEU A 30 16.23 26.45 15.96
N VAL A 31 15.89 27.02 17.11
CA VAL A 31 16.59 26.82 18.38
C VAL A 31 15.62 26.22 19.39
N VAL A 32 15.88 24.98 19.83
CA VAL A 32 15.04 24.32 20.84
C VAL A 32 15.32 24.93 22.21
N LEU A 33 14.30 25.51 22.84
CA LEU A 33 14.38 26.10 24.18
C LEU A 33 14.07 25.07 25.26
N GLN A 34 13.03 24.26 25.04
CA GLN A 34 12.60 23.21 25.96
C GLN A 34 12.21 21.96 25.17
N LYS A 35 12.81 20.82 25.50
CA LYS A 35 12.58 19.54 24.80
C LYS A 35 11.26 18.89 25.20
N ASN A 36 10.84 19.02 26.46
CA ASN A 36 9.59 18.50 27.01
C ASN A 36 9.31 17.06 26.54
N TYR A 37 8.24 16.80 25.79
CA TYR A 37 7.90 15.43 25.34
C TYR A 37 9.02 14.72 24.57
N LEU A 38 9.94 15.45 23.93
CA LEU A 38 11.09 14.88 23.20
C LEU A 38 12.08 14.16 24.14
N GLU A 39 12.04 14.40 25.46
CA GLU A 39 12.83 13.63 26.43
C GLU A 39 12.23 12.26 26.72
N VAL A 40 10.91 12.14 26.61
CA VAL A 40 10.15 10.91 26.88
C VAL A 40 9.99 10.07 25.62
N TYR A 41 10.00 10.70 24.44
CA TYR A 41 9.75 10.05 23.15
C TYR A 41 10.99 10.11 22.23
N PRO A 42 11.89 9.12 22.29
CA PRO A 42 13.19 9.15 21.60
C PRO A 42 13.12 8.91 20.08
N TYR A 43 11.93 8.65 19.54
CA TYR A 43 11.72 8.38 18.12
C TYR A 43 11.47 9.64 17.28
N ASP A 44 11.20 10.77 17.94
CA ASP A 44 11.07 12.09 17.30
C ASP A 44 12.23 12.98 17.72
N THR A 45 12.81 13.74 16.79
CA THR A 45 14.00 14.56 17.07
C THR A 45 13.93 15.92 16.39
N TRP A 46 14.22 16.98 17.15
CA TRP A 46 14.36 18.34 16.63
C TRP A 46 15.84 18.69 16.48
N ALA A 47 16.26 18.99 15.24
CA ALA A 47 17.60 19.48 14.95
C ALA A 47 17.68 20.99 15.20
N SER A 48 18.57 21.42 16.10
CA SER A 48 18.80 22.85 16.34
C SER A 48 19.77 23.42 15.31
N ARG A 49 19.31 24.44 14.56
CA ARG A 49 20.13 25.23 13.64
C ARG A 49 20.11 26.69 14.08
N ARG A 50 21.20 27.15 14.68
CA ARG A 50 21.38 28.56 15.03
C ARG A 50 21.80 29.36 13.81
N LEU A 51 21.09 30.44 13.52
CA LEU A 51 21.50 31.43 12.53
C LEU A 51 22.35 32.52 13.22
N PRO A 52 23.33 33.10 12.50
CA PRO A 52 23.98 34.33 12.94
C PRO A 52 22.97 35.45 13.17
N ARG A 53 23.31 36.41 14.03
CA ARG A 53 22.48 37.60 14.22
C ARG A 53 22.67 38.53 13.04
N PHE A 54 21.58 38.89 12.38
CA PHE A 54 21.54 39.90 11.33
C PHE A 54 20.63 41.04 11.76
N LEU A 55 21.00 42.27 11.42
CA LEU A 55 20.16 43.45 11.61
C LEU A 55 19.31 43.71 10.36
N LEU A 56 18.16 44.34 10.56
CA LEU A 56 17.29 44.73 9.45
C LEU A 56 18.05 45.73 8.55
N HIS A 57 18.12 45.43 7.25
CA HIS A 57 18.89 46.16 6.23
C HIS A 57 20.42 46.02 6.31
N GLU A 58 20.94 45.04 7.06
CA GLU A 58 22.37 44.72 7.04
C GLU A 58 22.79 44.21 5.65
N ARG A 59 23.93 44.70 5.16
CA ARG A 59 24.53 44.25 3.89
C ARG A 59 25.60 43.22 4.18
N PHE A 60 25.54 42.07 3.52
CA PHE A 60 26.57 41.04 3.58
C PHE A 60 27.01 40.65 2.17
N ILE A 61 28.20 40.06 2.07
CA ILE A 61 28.74 39.53 0.81
C ILE A 61 28.60 38.00 0.86
N PRO A 62 27.84 37.36 -0.05
CA PRO A 62 27.78 35.91 -0.14
C PRO A 62 29.16 35.32 -0.44
N ASN A 63 29.54 34.25 0.25
CA ASN A 63 30.83 33.59 0.03
C ASN A 63 30.87 32.81 -1.30
N ASP A 64 29.73 32.26 -1.71
CA ASP A 64 29.60 31.48 -2.94
C ASP A 64 28.16 31.52 -3.43
N VAL A 65 27.95 31.52 -4.75
CA VAL A 65 26.63 31.49 -5.39
C VAL A 65 26.65 30.41 -6.45
N THR A 66 26.04 29.27 -6.13
CA THR A 66 26.00 28.09 -7.00
C THR A 66 24.57 27.79 -7.47
N ILE A 67 24.46 27.38 -8.73
CA ILE A 67 23.22 26.89 -9.32
C ILE A 67 23.24 25.37 -9.24
N GLN A 68 22.32 24.79 -8.46
CA GLN A 68 22.17 23.34 -8.36
C GLN A 68 21.03 22.85 -9.25
N ALA A 69 21.31 21.88 -10.11
CA ALA A 69 20.29 21.18 -10.88
C ALA A 69 19.62 20.12 -9.99
N GLY A 70 18.34 20.33 -9.65
CA GLY A 70 17.52 19.35 -8.96
C GLY A 70 16.78 18.43 -9.95
N SER A 71 16.63 17.16 -9.61
CA SER A 71 15.76 16.22 -10.34
C SER A 71 14.64 15.75 -9.41
N THR A 72 13.43 15.63 -9.94
CA THR A 72 12.28 15.10 -9.17
C THR A 72 12.48 13.61 -8.94
N GLN A 73 12.42 13.17 -7.68
CA GLN A 73 12.41 11.74 -7.37
C GLN A 73 10.98 11.20 -7.43
N PRO A 74 10.78 9.98 -7.94
CA PRO A 74 9.48 9.32 -7.87
C PRO A 74 9.05 9.12 -6.41
N PRO A 75 7.75 9.06 -6.12
CA PRO A 75 7.23 8.82 -4.77
C PRO A 75 7.82 7.56 -4.16
N THR A 76 8.11 7.60 -2.86
CA THR A 76 8.56 6.42 -2.12
C THR A 76 7.46 5.36 -2.06
N LEU A 77 7.86 4.09 -2.04
CA LEU A 77 6.93 2.97 -1.88
C LEU A 77 6.18 3.05 -0.54
N LEU A 78 4.98 2.45 -0.51
CA LEU A 78 4.12 2.43 0.67
C LEU A 78 4.78 1.64 1.81
N THR A 79 4.61 2.14 3.02
CA THR A 79 4.95 1.52 4.31
C THR A 79 3.70 1.58 5.18
N GLU A 80 3.38 0.55 5.99
CA GLU A 80 2.55 0.64 7.22
C GLU A 80 2.10 -0.74 7.78
N ALA A 81 1.90 -0.74 9.11
CA ALA A 81 1.15 -1.61 10.06
C ALA A 81 1.12 -3.13 9.86
N ASP A 82 1.60 -3.84 10.89
CA ASP A 82 1.73 -5.30 11.02
C ASP A 82 0.48 -6.14 10.65
N LEU A 83 -0.71 -5.52 10.65
CA LEU A 83 -1.95 -6.19 10.25
C LEU A 83 -2.05 -6.36 8.73
N ILE A 84 -1.56 -5.40 7.94
CA ILE A 84 -1.54 -5.46 6.47
C ILE A 84 -0.51 -6.50 6.02
N ASP A 85 0.66 -6.52 6.67
CA ASP A 85 1.72 -7.51 6.43
C ASP A 85 1.21 -8.95 6.53
N LYS A 86 0.37 -9.23 7.55
CA LYS A 86 -0.15 -10.57 7.77
C LYS A 86 -1.18 -10.99 6.71
N MET A 87 -1.98 -10.05 6.21
CA MET A 87 -2.98 -10.31 5.17
C MET A 87 -2.35 -10.55 3.79
N ASP A 88 -1.28 -9.82 3.46
CA ASP A 88 -0.63 -9.92 2.15
C ASP A 88 0.33 -11.10 2.04
N LYS A 89 0.98 -11.49 3.15
CA LYS A 89 1.88 -12.66 3.17
C LYS A 89 1.18 -13.97 2.81
N GLU A 90 -0.09 -14.12 3.18
CA GLU A 90 -0.87 -15.33 2.87
C GLU A 90 -1.37 -15.39 1.42
N ARG A 91 -1.42 -14.25 0.72
CA ARG A 91 -2.00 -14.14 -0.63
C ARG A 91 -1.00 -13.81 -1.73
N ASN A 92 0.21 -13.41 -1.37
CA ASN A 92 1.33 -13.13 -2.29
C ASN A 92 0.99 -12.05 -3.35
N TYR A 93 0.21 -11.02 -2.98
CA TYR A 93 -0.07 -9.87 -3.86
C TYR A 93 0.99 -8.77 -3.75
N ALA A 94 1.69 -8.71 -2.61
CA ALA A 94 2.83 -7.85 -2.37
C ALA A 94 3.84 -8.57 -1.47
N VAL A 95 5.11 -8.22 -1.62
CA VAL A 95 6.21 -8.72 -0.80
C VAL A 95 6.86 -7.55 -0.08
N LYS A 96 7.17 -7.76 1.20
CA LYS A 96 7.90 -6.79 2.02
C LYS A 96 9.39 -6.90 1.74
N THR A 97 10.02 -5.77 1.40
CA THR A 97 11.47 -5.66 1.19
C THR A 97 12.18 -5.50 2.53
N GLU A 98 13.49 -5.76 2.59
CA GLU A 98 14.34 -5.52 3.78
C GLU A 98 14.24 -4.08 4.31
N SER A 99 13.93 -3.11 3.45
CA SER A 99 13.67 -1.70 3.77
C SER A 99 12.29 -1.42 4.38
N GLN A 100 11.53 -2.44 4.80
CA GLN A 100 10.15 -2.33 5.30
C GLN A 100 9.17 -1.68 4.31
N GLN A 101 9.46 -1.76 3.00
CA GLN A 101 8.63 -1.23 1.92
C GLN A 101 7.91 -2.35 1.18
N PHE A 102 6.68 -2.08 0.75
CA PHE A 102 5.92 -3.03 -0.07
C PHE A 102 6.25 -2.91 -1.55
N LYS A 103 6.68 -4.03 -2.14
CA LYS A 103 6.80 -4.20 -3.58
C LYS A 103 5.67 -5.11 -4.05
N PRO A 104 4.84 -4.68 -5.02
CA PRO A 104 3.78 -5.52 -5.53
C PRO A 104 4.38 -6.71 -6.30
N THR A 105 3.75 -7.88 -6.19
CA THR A 105 4.13 -9.04 -7.00
C THR A 105 3.57 -8.91 -8.40
N ASP A 106 4.13 -9.68 -9.33
CA ASP A 106 3.63 -9.78 -10.69
C ASP A 106 2.14 -10.16 -10.73
N LEU A 107 1.70 -11.05 -9.83
CA LEU A 107 0.28 -11.39 -9.65
C LEU A 107 -0.56 -10.19 -9.19
N GLY A 108 -0.12 -9.49 -8.13
CA GLY A 108 -0.84 -8.32 -7.61
C GLY A 108 -0.97 -7.22 -8.66
N VAL A 109 0.11 -6.96 -9.42
CA VAL A 109 0.11 -5.99 -10.52
C VAL A 109 -0.85 -6.40 -11.63
N ALA A 110 -0.86 -7.67 -12.05
CA ALA A 110 -1.78 -8.16 -13.08
C ALA A 110 -3.25 -8.00 -12.66
N LEU A 111 -3.59 -8.40 -11.44
CA LEU A 111 -4.96 -8.31 -10.93
C LEU A 111 -5.45 -6.86 -10.91
N VAL A 112 -4.65 -5.94 -10.35
CA VAL A 112 -5.02 -4.52 -10.30
C VAL A 112 -5.18 -3.94 -11.70
N LYS A 113 -4.30 -4.27 -12.65
CA LYS A 113 -4.41 -3.82 -14.04
C LYS A 113 -5.66 -4.37 -14.72
N GLY A 114 -5.97 -5.65 -14.51
CA GLY A 114 -7.15 -6.30 -15.05
C GLY A 114 -8.45 -5.68 -14.51
N TYR A 115 -8.56 -5.50 -13.20
CA TYR A 115 -9.72 -4.83 -12.59
C TYR A 115 -9.87 -3.37 -13.04
N LYS A 116 -8.76 -2.63 -13.19
CA LYS A 116 -8.79 -1.27 -13.76
C LYS A 116 -9.32 -1.25 -15.18
N LEU A 117 -8.93 -2.21 -16.02
CA LEU A 117 -9.39 -2.29 -17.41
C LEU A 117 -10.89 -2.57 -17.48
N VAL A 118 -11.36 -3.57 -16.74
CA VAL A 118 -12.80 -3.88 -16.62
C VAL A 118 -13.57 -2.68 -16.06
N GLY A 119 -13.00 -2.01 -15.06
CA GLY A 119 -13.60 -0.82 -14.43
C GLY A 119 -13.80 0.35 -15.39
N ARG A 120 -12.91 0.56 -16.37
CA ARG A 120 -13.10 1.59 -17.41
C ARG A 120 -14.26 1.29 -18.36
N ILE A 121 -14.53 0.01 -18.63
CA ILE A 121 -15.57 -0.41 -19.57
C ILE A 121 -16.93 -0.46 -18.86
N CYS A 122 -16.94 -0.93 -17.62
CA CYS A 122 -18.13 -1.19 -16.82
C CYS A 122 -18.52 -0.02 -15.90
N ASN A 123 -17.74 1.07 -15.95
CA ASN A 123 -17.86 2.24 -15.07
C ASN A 123 -17.88 1.88 -13.56
N ALA A 124 -17.23 0.77 -13.20
CA ALA A 124 -17.18 0.20 -11.86
C ALA A 124 -15.74 -0.27 -11.55
N ASP A 125 -14.90 0.65 -11.08
CA ASP A 125 -13.50 0.38 -10.79
C ASP A 125 -13.31 -0.20 -9.38
N LEU A 126 -13.17 -1.52 -9.30
CA LEU A 126 -12.91 -2.26 -8.06
C LEU A 126 -11.51 -1.99 -7.47
N SER A 127 -10.60 -1.36 -8.22
CA SER A 127 -9.27 -1.04 -7.70
C SER A 127 -9.24 0.27 -6.89
N ARG A 128 -10.31 1.06 -6.96
CA ARG A 128 -10.43 2.32 -6.22
C ARG A 128 -11.10 2.11 -4.87
N PRO A 129 -10.72 2.89 -3.84
CA PRO A 129 -11.27 2.74 -2.50
C PRO A 129 -12.72 3.23 -2.37
N ASP A 130 -13.28 3.88 -3.40
CA ASP A 130 -14.56 4.61 -3.34
C ASP A 130 -15.73 3.73 -2.87
N LEU A 131 -15.87 2.52 -3.45
CA LEU A 131 -16.93 1.58 -3.08
C LEU A 131 -16.80 1.10 -1.64
N ARG A 132 -15.56 0.78 -1.23
CA ARG A 132 -15.26 0.31 0.13
C ARG A 132 -15.50 1.39 1.17
N ALA A 133 -15.05 2.61 0.89
CA ALA A 133 -15.27 3.77 1.73
C ALA A 133 -16.77 4.09 1.88
N SER A 134 -17.57 3.89 0.83
CA SER A 134 -19.03 3.98 0.95
C SER A 134 -19.61 2.93 1.89
N MET A 135 -19.21 1.67 1.77
CA MET A 135 -19.68 0.60 2.66
C MET A 135 -19.30 0.84 4.12
N GLU A 136 -18.08 1.32 4.38
CA GLU A 136 -17.61 1.62 5.74
C GLU A 136 -18.34 2.81 6.37
N ARG A 137 -18.69 3.83 5.56
CA ARG A 137 -19.57 4.92 6.01
C ARG A 137 -20.95 4.40 6.37
N ASP A 138 -21.57 3.58 5.52
CA ASP A 138 -22.91 3.02 5.78
C ASP A 138 -22.89 2.11 7.03
N MET A 139 -21.84 1.32 7.23
CA MET A 139 -21.63 0.55 8.46
C MET A 139 -21.53 1.45 9.70
N THR A 140 -20.89 2.61 9.58
CA THR A 140 -20.82 3.60 10.66
C THR A 140 -22.20 4.19 10.97
N LEU A 141 -23.02 4.42 9.95
CA LEU A 141 -24.40 4.90 10.12
C LEU A 141 -25.29 3.87 10.81
N ILE A 142 -25.14 2.58 10.48
CA ILE A 142 -25.81 1.48 11.21
C ILE A 142 -25.39 1.48 12.67
N ALA A 143 -24.09 1.60 12.96
CA ALA A 143 -23.57 1.59 14.34
C ALA A 143 -24.13 2.76 15.18
N ARG A 144 -24.44 3.89 14.52
CA ARG A 144 -25.08 5.07 15.13
C ARG A 144 -26.61 5.00 15.16
N GLY A 145 -27.22 3.95 14.60
CA GLY A 145 -28.67 3.79 14.52
C GLY A 145 -29.36 4.70 13.50
N ALA A 146 -28.61 5.31 12.58
CA ALA A 146 -29.14 6.24 11.57
C ALA A 146 -29.69 5.53 10.32
N GLU A 147 -29.21 4.32 10.02
CA GLU A 147 -29.73 3.48 8.94
C GLU A 147 -30.07 2.06 9.43
N ARG A 148 -31.04 1.42 8.78
CA ARG A 148 -31.39 0.02 9.08
C ARG A 148 -30.45 -0.92 8.33
N LYS A 149 -30.02 -1.96 9.03
CA LYS A 149 -29.12 -3.00 8.50
C LYS A 149 -29.65 -3.62 7.20
N GLU A 150 -30.94 -3.93 7.15
CA GLU A 150 -31.53 -4.62 5.98
C GLU A 150 -31.42 -3.78 4.70
N ASP A 151 -31.65 -2.47 4.81
CA ASP A 151 -31.64 -1.55 3.67
C ASP A 151 -30.22 -1.40 3.10
N VAL A 152 -29.23 -1.29 3.98
CA VAL A 152 -27.80 -1.25 3.63
C VAL A 152 -27.34 -2.54 2.96
N ILE A 153 -27.76 -3.70 3.49
CA ILE A 153 -27.41 -5.00 2.90
C ILE A 153 -28.00 -5.13 1.50
N GLN A 154 -29.29 -4.83 1.32
CA GLN A 154 -29.93 -4.94 -0.01
C GLN A 154 -29.24 -4.06 -1.04
N ARG A 155 -28.90 -2.82 -0.65
CA ARG A 155 -28.17 -1.88 -1.50
C ARG A 155 -26.80 -2.42 -1.93
N HIS A 156 -25.95 -2.79 -0.97
CA HIS A 156 -24.59 -3.23 -1.28
C HIS A 156 -24.53 -4.58 -1.98
N VAL A 157 -25.39 -5.54 -1.61
CA VAL A 157 -25.50 -6.81 -2.34
C VAL A 157 -25.93 -6.57 -3.77
N GLY A 158 -26.90 -5.68 -4.01
CA GLY A 158 -27.30 -5.28 -5.36
C GLY A 158 -26.15 -4.66 -6.15
N THR A 159 -25.41 -3.73 -5.55
CA THR A 159 -24.23 -3.11 -6.19
C THR A 159 -23.16 -4.15 -6.54
N VAL A 160 -22.78 -5.01 -5.60
CA VAL A 160 -21.73 -6.02 -5.83
C VAL A 160 -22.18 -7.08 -6.82
N ALA A 161 -23.45 -7.48 -6.80
CA ALA A 161 -24.02 -8.42 -7.77
C ALA A 161 -23.93 -7.88 -9.21
N GLU A 162 -24.23 -6.60 -9.40
CA GLU A 162 -24.11 -5.97 -10.72
C GLU A 162 -22.66 -5.88 -11.19
N VAL A 163 -21.75 -5.48 -10.30
CA VAL A 163 -20.30 -5.47 -10.60
C VAL A 163 -19.80 -6.87 -10.97
N PHE A 164 -20.24 -7.90 -10.23
CA PHE A 164 -19.88 -9.28 -10.51
C PHE A 164 -20.42 -9.75 -11.87
N ARG A 165 -21.65 -9.39 -12.21
CA ARG A 165 -22.25 -9.69 -13.52
C ARG A 165 -21.42 -9.09 -14.65
N LEU A 166 -21.05 -7.81 -14.54
CA LEU A 166 -20.22 -7.10 -15.51
C LEU A 166 -18.82 -7.71 -15.62
N LEU A 167 -18.19 -8.05 -14.50
CA LEU A 167 -16.90 -8.73 -14.46
C LEU A 167 -16.94 -10.07 -15.19
N ARG A 168 -18.00 -10.87 -14.99
CA ARG A 168 -18.15 -12.17 -15.66
C ARG A 168 -18.24 -12.04 -17.18
N VAL A 169 -18.93 -11.03 -17.69
CA VAL A 169 -19.03 -10.76 -19.14
C VAL A 169 -17.65 -10.44 -19.72
N HIS A 170 -16.83 -9.71 -18.97
CA HIS A 170 -15.52 -9.23 -19.41
C HIS A 170 -14.33 -10.02 -18.84
N ILE A 171 -14.56 -11.24 -18.35
CA ILE A 171 -13.51 -12.05 -17.70
C ILE A 171 -12.33 -12.33 -18.62
N ALA A 172 -12.57 -12.42 -19.93
CA ALA A 172 -11.52 -12.61 -20.94
C ALA A 172 -10.47 -11.49 -20.94
N LEU A 173 -10.84 -10.26 -20.55
CA LEU A 173 -9.89 -9.15 -20.42
C LEU A 173 -8.99 -9.30 -19.20
N LEU A 174 -9.52 -9.90 -18.12
CA LEU A 174 -8.74 -10.24 -16.94
C LEU A 174 -7.73 -11.34 -17.27
N ASP A 175 -8.19 -12.38 -17.98
CA ASP A 175 -7.35 -13.49 -18.44
C ASP A 175 -6.20 -13.01 -19.32
N ASP A 176 -6.46 -12.09 -20.27
CA ASP A 176 -5.42 -11.49 -21.12
C ASP A 176 -4.33 -10.80 -20.29
N GLN A 177 -4.70 -10.03 -19.27
CA GLN A 177 -3.72 -9.35 -18.41
C GLN A 177 -2.88 -10.33 -17.58
N LEU A 178 -3.47 -11.44 -17.14
CA LEU A 178 -2.76 -12.49 -16.42
C LEU A 178 -1.83 -13.28 -17.36
N GLN A 179 -2.28 -13.60 -18.58
CA GLN A 179 -1.49 -14.34 -19.58
C GLN A 179 -0.26 -13.59 -20.08
N ARG A 180 -0.23 -12.25 -19.95
CA ARG A 180 0.97 -11.45 -20.27
C ARG A 180 2.11 -11.63 -19.28
N ILE A 181 1.78 -12.07 -18.07
CA ILE A 181 2.73 -12.23 -16.97
C ILE A 181 3.01 -13.71 -16.71
N PHE A 182 1.98 -14.55 -16.84
CA PHE A 182 2.06 -15.99 -16.62
C PHE A 182 1.84 -16.72 -17.96
N PRO A 183 2.64 -17.75 -18.28
CA PRO A 183 2.40 -18.55 -19.48
C PRO A 183 0.99 -19.16 -19.44
N PRO A 184 0.35 -19.38 -20.60
CA PRO A 184 -0.94 -20.05 -20.65
C PRO A 184 -0.81 -21.43 -19.99
N LEU A 185 -1.73 -21.76 -19.08
CA LEU A 185 -1.78 -23.02 -18.35
C LEU A 185 -1.71 -24.26 -19.25
N ALA A 186 -2.13 -24.13 -20.52
CA ALA A 186 -2.06 -25.19 -21.53
C ALA A 186 -0.62 -25.54 -21.98
N ALA A 187 0.40 -24.75 -21.62
CA ALA A 187 1.78 -25.00 -22.02
C ALA A 187 2.57 -25.86 -21.00
N SER A 188 2.05 -26.12 -19.79
CA SER A 188 2.75 -26.92 -18.77
C SER A 188 2.26 -28.38 -18.66
N ASP A 189 1.56 -28.88 -19.68
CA ASP A 189 1.01 -30.25 -19.73
C ASP A 189 2.08 -31.35 -19.90
N ALA A 190 3.38 -31.00 -19.87
CA ALA A 190 4.44 -31.96 -20.11
C ALA A 190 4.69 -32.94 -18.94
N ASP A 191 4.43 -32.55 -17.68
CA ASP A 191 4.73 -33.39 -16.49
C ASP A 191 3.73 -33.17 -15.33
N CYS A 192 2.43 -33.32 -15.59
CA CYS A 192 1.37 -33.17 -14.57
C CYS A 192 0.73 -34.52 -14.19
N ARG A 193 0.76 -34.88 -12.90
CA ARG A 193 0.11 -36.05 -12.32
C ARG A 193 -1.33 -35.73 -11.92
N LEU A 194 -2.30 -36.48 -12.42
CA LEU A 194 -3.71 -36.27 -12.08
C LEU A 194 -3.99 -36.65 -10.60
N LEU A 195 -4.42 -35.66 -9.80
CA LEU A 195 -4.77 -35.82 -8.38
C LEU A 195 -6.25 -36.16 -8.20
N GLN A 196 -7.15 -35.46 -8.91
CA GLN A 196 -8.59 -35.67 -8.77
C GLN A 196 -9.33 -35.32 -10.06
N ARG A 197 -10.21 -36.22 -10.52
CA ARG A 197 -11.09 -35.94 -11.66
C ARG A 197 -12.28 -35.07 -11.27
N SER A 198 -12.72 -34.21 -12.18
CA SER A 198 -13.92 -33.37 -12.03
C SER A 198 -13.94 -32.56 -10.73
N PHE A 199 -12.80 -31.96 -10.40
CA PHE A 199 -12.67 -31.13 -9.20
C PHE A 199 -13.56 -29.89 -9.24
N CYS A 200 -13.65 -29.25 -10.40
CA CYS A 200 -14.52 -28.09 -10.61
C CYS A 200 -15.00 -27.99 -12.06
N THR A 201 -15.91 -27.05 -12.34
CA THR A 201 -16.38 -26.74 -13.69
C THR A 201 -15.68 -25.49 -14.22
N CYS A 202 -15.25 -25.52 -15.48
CA CYS A 202 -14.63 -24.39 -16.15
C CYS A 202 -15.62 -23.21 -16.24
N ALA A 203 -15.21 -22.04 -15.76
CA ALA A 203 -16.04 -20.83 -15.79
C ALA A 203 -16.29 -20.28 -17.22
N LYS A 204 -15.49 -20.72 -18.22
CA LYS A 204 -15.59 -20.30 -19.61
C LYS A 204 -16.50 -21.19 -20.45
N CYS A 205 -16.45 -22.51 -20.28
CA CYS A 205 -17.17 -23.47 -21.13
C CYS A 205 -18.06 -24.46 -20.37
N GLY A 206 -18.06 -24.45 -19.04
CA GLY A 206 -18.87 -25.35 -18.20
C GLY A 206 -18.38 -26.80 -18.13
N SER A 207 -17.30 -27.15 -18.85
CA SER A 207 -16.73 -28.49 -18.86
C SER A 207 -16.08 -28.85 -17.52
N SER A 208 -16.05 -30.15 -17.18
CA SER A 208 -15.36 -30.66 -15.99
C SER A 208 -13.85 -30.46 -16.10
N MET A 209 -13.24 -29.94 -15.05
CA MET A 209 -11.79 -29.74 -14.91
C MET A 209 -11.22 -30.72 -13.89
N ASP A 210 -10.08 -31.32 -14.22
CA ASP A 210 -9.35 -32.23 -13.34
C ASP A 210 -8.26 -31.45 -12.58
N LEU A 211 -8.05 -31.82 -11.31
CA LEU A 211 -6.95 -31.32 -10.48
C LEU A 211 -5.70 -32.14 -10.78
N MET A 212 -4.62 -31.48 -11.20
CA MET A 212 -3.34 -32.12 -11.53
C MET A 212 -2.19 -31.46 -10.75
N ASP A 213 -1.18 -32.26 -10.40
CA ASP A 213 0.05 -31.90 -9.68
C ASP A 213 1.20 -31.81 -10.67
N SER A 214 1.80 -30.65 -10.85
CA SER A 214 3.01 -30.49 -11.64
C SER A 214 4.19 -30.96 -10.80
N GLY A 215 4.82 -32.09 -11.16
CA GLY A 215 5.90 -32.72 -10.40
C GLY A 215 7.22 -31.93 -10.34
N SER A 216 7.20 -30.60 -10.45
CA SER A 216 8.36 -29.77 -10.14
C SER A 216 8.47 -29.60 -8.64
N GLU A 217 9.38 -30.35 -8.01
CA GLU A 217 10.10 -29.86 -6.83
C GLU A 217 10.88 -28.59 -7.23
N ALA A 218 10.17 -27.49 -7.45
CA ALA A 218 10.76 -26.18 -7.27
C ALA A 218 11.11 -26.12 -5.79
N GLN A 219 12.42 -26.13 -5.50
CA GLN A 219 12.98 -25.79 -4.20
C GLN A 219 12.43 -24.44 -3.74
N ILE A 220 11.24 -24.45 -3.18
CA ILE A 220 10.87 -23.52 -2.13
C ILE A 220 11.68 -24.04 -0.96
N THR A 221 12.77 -23.37 -0.64
CA THR A 221 13.49 -23.50 0.63
C THR A 221 12.57 -23.05 1.76
N GLY A 222 11.49 -23.79 1.97
CA GLY A 222 10.73 -23.82 3.20
C GLY A 222 11.58 -24.59 4.18
N SER A 223 12.38 -23.85 4.95
CA SER A 223 12.87 -24.32 6.24
C SER A 223 11.69 -24.98 6.96
N ARG A 224 11.77 -26.30 7.11
CA ARG A 224 10.93 -27.08 8.02
C ARG A 224 11.02 -26.41 9.40
N TYR A 225 9.98 -25.67 9.77
CA TYR A 225 9.66 -25.55 11.19
C TYR A 225 8.73 -26.71 11.52
N ASP A 226 9.37 -27.73 12.09
CA ASP A 226 8.77 -28.96 12.58
C ASP A 226 7.76 -28.62 13.68
N SER A 227 6.49 -28.95 13.47
CA SER A 227 5.46 -28.82 14.49
C SER A 227 4.49 -29.99 14.38
N ARG A 228 4.77 -31.03 15.18
CA ARG A 228 3.88 -32.06 15.78
C ARG A 228 4.77 -33.26 16.14
N GLU A 229 4.94 -33.68 17.39
CA GLU A 229 3.96 -34.27 18.30
C GLU A 229 4.64 -34.42 19.69
N ALA A 230 4.04 -33.95 20.79
CA ALA A 230 3.10 -34.66 21.66
C ALA A 230 3.75 -35.62 22.70
N ARG A 231 3.62 -35.21 23.98
CA ARG A 231 3.35 -36.01 25.20
C ARG A 231 4.26 -37.18 25.60
N SER A 232 4.43 -37.27 26.94
CA SER A 232 4.71 -38.46 27.76
C SER A 232 6.18 -38.85 28.00
N GLN A 233 6.81 -38.24 29.00
CA GLN A 233 7.08 -38.82 30.33
C GLN A 233 7.71 -37.75 31.23
#